data_AF-A0A6G0FLK9-F1
#
_entry.id   AF-A0A6G0FLK9-F1
#
_cell.length_a   1.000
_cell.length_b   1.000
_cell.length_c   1.000
_cell.angle_alpha   90.00
_cell.angle_beta   90.00
_cell.angle_gamma   90.00
#
_symmetry.space_group_name_H-M   'P 1'
#
loop_
_entity.id
_entity.type
_entity.pdbx_description
1 polymer ?
#
loop_
_entity_poly.entity_id
_entity_poly.type
_entity_poly.pdbx_seq_one_letter_code
_entity_poly.pdbx_strand_id
1 'polypeptide(L)'
;MNTYRRIELDGALPKRRAGIIWDLAGVFHVDHTRLHSAFRRIPAVETRLRLATSLLSDVVAQALKPGAFAPVEDTTAEAHGLAILFRSRPTVVSRLLNIHLSDLRQIASQRAQVQARLDFSTASHRFNQHYERELHNLQGEMDRIQRQGPELLEQYLTNPMSQQCWQTLVQLYTAGPMGMEPQQLEASTVASLEKIFDYYLIERTLSSVTLSAGGVLFFVDTLPYYRAIYPIQGAIRPDMQHYGWLPSSFPRASMLRRHLRTAHVLGHDPYFFWNDSRLTNRR
;
A
#
# COMPACT_ATOMS: atom_id res chain seq x y z
N MET A 1 16.58 -0.32 -28.41
CA MET A 1 16.70 -1.48 -27.50
C MET A 1 15.29 -1.91 -27.10
N ASN A 2 14.93 -3.17 -27.30
CA ASN A 2 13.55 -3.67 -27.18
C ASN A 2 13.01 -3.56 -25.75
N THR A 3 11.77 -3.09 -25.60
CA THR A 3 11.05 -2.90 -24.33
C THR A 3 11.05 -4.17 -23.46
N TYR A 4 10.93 -5.33 -24.08
CA TYR A 4 10.95 -6.64 -23.43
C TYR A 4 12.28 -6.96 -22.72
N ARG A 5 13.41 -6.74 -23.41
CA ARG A 5 14.75 -7.02 -22.86
C ARG A 5 15.07 -6.14 -21.64
N ARG A 6 14.52 -4.93 -21.58
CA ARG A 6 14.68 -4.01 -20.45
C ARG A 6 13.82 -4.41 -19.25
N ILE A 7 12.64 -4.99 -19.49
CA ILE A 7 11.80 -5.58 -18.45
C ILE A 7 12.52 -6.78 -17.83
N GLU A 8 13.07 -7.68 -18.64
CA GLU A 8 13.81 -8.85 -18.16
C GLU A 8 15.11 -8.50 -17.41
N LEU A 9 15.85 -7.49 -17.87
CA LEU A 9 17.14 -7.13 -17.28
C LEU A 9 17.01 -6.24 -16.04
N ASP A 10 16.15 -5.22 -16.08
CA ASP A 10 16.07 -4.21 -15.01
C ASP A 10 14.89 -4.45 -14.04
N GLY A 11 13.92 -5.28 -14.42
CA GLY A 11 12.61 -5.37 -13.76
C GLY A 11 11.78 -4.09 -13.85
N ALA A 12 12.22 -3.12 -14.65
CA ALA A 12 11.62 -1.80 -14.75
C ALA A 12 10.62 -1.75 -15.91
N LEU A 13 9.36 -1.49 -15.59
CA LEU A 13 8.30 -1.37 -16.58
C LEU A 13 8.40 -0.03 -17.33
N PRO A 14 7.94 0.05 -18.58
CA PRO A 14 7.98 1.29 -19.34
C PRO A 14 7.02 2.30 -18.71
N LYS A 15 7.52 3.46 -18.28
CA LYS A 15 6.73 4.55 -17.68
C LYS A 15 5.49 4.96 -18.51
N ARG A 16 5.50 4.71 -19.82
CA ARG A 16 4.42 5.05 -20.77
C ARG A 16 3.28 4.02 -20.83
N ARG A 17 3.44 2.85 -20.23
CA ARG A 17 2.39 1.82 -20.11
C ARG A 17 2.31 1.38 -18.66
N ALA A 18 1.71 2.24 -17.83
CA ALA A 18 1.31 1.75 -16.53
C ALA A 18 0.30 0.60 -16.70
N GLY A 19 0.33 -0.37 -15.80
CA GLY A 19 -0.50 -1.56 -15.96
C GLY A 19 0.13 -2.67 -16.80
N ILE A 20 1.32 -2.48 -17.40
CA ILE A 20 1.90 -3.51 -18.28
C ILE A 20 2.16 -4.85 -17.57
N ILE A 21 2.46 -4.84 -16.26
CA ILE A 21 2.58 -6.08 -15.48
C ILE A 21 1.25 -6.82 -15.49
N TRP A 22 0.12 -6.13 -15.40
CA TRP A 22 -1.20 -6.73 -15.44
C TRP A 22 -1.63 -7.11 -16.87
N ASP A 23 -1.20 -6.38 -17.90
CA ASP A 23 -1.35 -6.83 -19.29
C ASP A 23 -0.55 -8.11 -19.56
N LEU A 24 0.66 -8.21 -19.02
CA LEU A 24 1.46 -9.44 -19.08
C LEU A 24 0.75 -10.57 -18.32
N ALA A 25 0.16 -10.30 -17.15
CA ALA A 25 -0.63 -11.29 -16.40
C ALA A 25 -1.81 -11.82 -17.24
N GLY A 26 -2.54 -10.93 -17.91
CA GLY A 26 -3.64 -11.29 -18.80
C GLY A 26 -3.18 -12.04 -20.06
N VAL A 27 -2.06 -11.64 -20.67
CA VAL A 27 -1.47 -12.32 -21.86
C VAL A 27 -0.94 -13.71 -21.51
N PHE A 28 -0.31 -13.87 -20.35
CA PHE A 28 0.24 -15.14 -19.91
C PHE A 28 -0.78 -16.04 -19.22
N HIS A 29 -2.00 -15.54 -18.95
CA HIS A 29 -3.01 -16.23 -18.12
C HIS A 29 -2.46 -16.65 -16.74
N VAL A 30 -1.69 -15.75 -16.11
CA VAL A 30 -1.03 -15.99 -14.83
C VAL A 30 -1.52 -14.98 -13.80
N ASP A 31 -1.82 -15.42 -12.58
CA ASP A 31 -2.20 -14.54 -11.48
C ASP A 31 -1.19 -13.41 -11.28
N HIS A 32 -1.68 -12.20 -10.98
CA HIS A 32 -0.80 -11.07 -10.70
C HIS A 32 0.22 -11.37 -9.58
N THR A 33 -0.19 -12.10 -8.55
CA THR A 33 0.71 -12.54 -7.47
C THR A 33 1.90 -13.33 -7.99
N ARG A 34 1.66 -14.23 -8.93
CA ARG A 34 2.69 -15.08 -9.53
C ARG A 34 3.61 -14.25 -10.41
N LEU A 35 3.06 -13.30 -11.17
CA LEU A 35 3.85 -12.41 -11.99
C LEU A 35 4.69 -11.45 -11.15
N HIS A 36 4.13 -10.81 -10.14
CA HIS A 36 4.87 -9.98 -9.19
C HIS A 36 5.99 -10.79 -8.51
N SER A 37 5.71 -12.03 -8.11
CA SER A 37 6.72 -12.96 -7.58
C SER A 37 7.80 -13.29 -8.61
N ALA A 38 7.47 -13.41 -9.90
CA ALA A 38 8.44 -13.63 -10.96
C ALA A 38 9.33 -12.40 -11.17
N PHE A 39 8.76 -11.19 -11.14
CA PHE A 39 9.51 -9.94 -11.17
C PHE A 39 10.48 -9.82 -9.99
N ARG A 40 10.07 -10.24 -8.79
CA ARG A 40 10.95 -10.27 -7.61
C ARG A 40 12.17 -11.16 -7.76
N ARG A 41 12.10 -12.20 -8.59
CA ARG A 41 13.21 -13.13 -8.87
C ARG A 41 14.19 -12.60 -9.93
N ILE A 42 13.92 -11.44 -10.52
CA ILE A 42 14.86 -10.81 -11.46
C ILE A 42 16.09 -10.36 -10.65
N PRO A 43 17.32 -10.79 -11.01
CA PRO A 43 18.53 -10.52 -10.21
C PRO A 43 18.77 -9.03 -9.91
N ALA A 44 18.41 -8.14 -10.83
CA ALA A 44 18.50 -6.70 -10.64
C ALA A 44 17.52 -6.18 -9.57
N VAL A 45 16.31 -6.75 -9.51
CA VAL A 45 15.31 -6.41 -8.48
C VAL A 45 15.77 -6.93 -7.13
N GLU A 46 16.24 -8.18 -7.05
CA GLU A 46 16.78 -8.75 -5.79
C GLU A 46 17.96 -7.94 -5.25
N THR A 47 18.86 -7.51 -6.14
CA THR A 47 20.00 -6.67 -5.77
C THR A 47 19.54 -5.30 -5.27
N ARG A 48 18.60 -4.66 -5.97
CA ARG A 48 18.03 -3.37 -5.57
C ARG A 48 17.33 -3.45 -4.22
N LEU A 49 16.51 -4.48 -3.99
CA LEU A 49 15.82 -4.69 -2.72
C LEU A 49 16.81 -4.93 -1.58
N ARG A 50 17.86 -5.73 -1.79
CA ARG A 50 18.91 -5.96 -0.78
C ARG A 50 19.65 -4.69 -0.40
N LEU A 51 20.03 -3.87 -1.39
CA LEU A 51 20.68 -2.57 -1.14
C LEU A 51 19.73 -1.60 -0.44
N ALA A 52 18.46 -1.57 -0.84
CA ALA A 52 17.45 -0.77 -0.16
C ALA A 52 17.26 -1.19 1.30
N THR A 53 17.22 -2.50 1.60
CA THR A 53 17.17 -3.01 2.98
C THR A 53 18.34 -2.51 3.81
N SER A 54 19.55 -2.53 3.25
CA SER A 54 20.75 -2.04 3.94
C SER A 54 20.69 -0.53 4.22
N LEU A 55 20.13 0.27 3.32
CA LEU A 55 19.98 1.72 3.53
C LEU A 55 18.86 2.03 4.53
N LEU A 56 17.82 1.20 4.58
CA LEU A 56 16.67 1.38 5.46
C LEU A 56 16.93 0.95 6.90
N SER A 57 17.89 0.08 7.17
CA SER A 57 18.13 -0.43 8.53
C SER A 57 18.36 0.69 9.54
N ASP A 58 19.19 1.65 9.17
CA ASP A 58 19.62 2.73 10.06
C ASP A 58 18.51 3.76 10.26
N VAL A 59 17.79 4.06 9.17
CA VAL A 59 16.61 4.93 9.17
C VAL A 59 15.51 4.36 10.07
N VAL A 60 15.22 3.06 9.94
CA VAL A 60 14.21 2.38 10.77
C VAL A 60 14.68 2.34 12.23
N ALA A 61 15.94 2.00 12.49
CA ALA A 61 16.48 1.98 13.84
C ALA A 61 16.36 3.35 14.51
N GLN A 62 16.66 4.43 13.78
CA GLN A 62 16.52 5.80 14.28
C GLN A 62 15.05 6.17 14.52
N ALA A 63 14.14 5.80 13.60
CA ALA A 63 12.72 6.08 13.74
C ALA A 63 12.07 5.35 14.93
N LEU A 64 12.60 4.20 15.34
CA LEU A 64 12.10 3.43 16.48
C LEU A 64 12.67 3.89 17.84
N LYS A 65 13.62 4.83 17.86
CA LYS A 65 14.13 5.39 19.13
C LYS A 65 13.02 6.17 19.87
N PRO A 66 12.94 6.05 21.20
CA PRO A 66 12.05 6.87 22.01
C PRO A 66 12.35 8.36 21.83
N GLY A 67 11.30 9.19 21.82
CA GLY A 67 11.40 10.65 21.69
C GLY A 67 10.71 11.21 20.46
N ALA A 68 11.01 12.46 20.14
CA ALA A 68 10.42 13.17 19.00
C ALA A 68 10.75 12.46 17.67
N PHE A 69 9.77 12.42 16.76
CA PHE A 69 9.99 11.84 15.44
C PHE A 69 10.88 12.78 14.62
N ALA A 70 12.06 12.29 14.24
CA ALA A 70 12.91 12.94 13.25
C ALA A 70 12.53 12.41 11.86
N PRO A 71 11.81 13.20 11.04
CA PRO A 71 11.48 12.77 9.69
C PRO A 71 12.74 12.66 8.83
N VAL A 72 12.71 11.78 7.85
CA VAL A 72 13.73 11.71 6.81
C VAL A 72 13.54 12.91 5.89
N GLU A 73 14.55 13.77 5.80
CA GLU A 73 14.55 14.89 4.87
C GLU A 73 14.97 14.42 3.47
N ASP A 74 14.61 15.18 2.44
CA ASP A 74 15.07 14.91 1.07
C ASP A 74 16.57 15.18 0.88
N THR A 75 17.19 15.92 1.81
CA THR A 75 18.61 16.25 1.88
C THR A 75 19.49 15.12 2.44
N THR A 76 18.92 14.11 3.11
CA THR A 76 19.72 13.08 3.78
C THR A 76 20.38 12.11 2.80
N ALA A 77 21.47 11.48 3.23
CA ALA A 77 22.22 10.53 2.41
C ALA A 77 21.37 9.30 2.04
N GLU A 78 20.51 8.85 2.94
CA GLU A 78 19.63 7.69 2.75
C GLU A 78 18.55 7.98 1.71
N ALA A 79 17.93 9.18 1.77
CA ALA A 79 16.96 9.62 0.76
C ALA A 79 17.60 9.71 -0.63
N HIS A 80 18.83 10.23 -0.72
CA HIS A 80 19.59 10.30 -1.96
C HIS A 80 19.99 8.91 -2.48
N GLY A 81 20.51 8.05 -1.61
CA GLY A 81 20.93 6.69 -1.96
C GLY A 81 19.76 5.87 -2.53
N LEU A 82 18.61 5.91 -1.86
CA LEU A 82 17.38 5.27 -2.32
C LEU A 82 16.85 5.90 -3.61
N ALA A 83 16.91 7.23 -3.75
CA ALA A 83 16.50 7.92 -4.98
C ALA A 83 17.33 7.47 -6.20
N ILE A 84 18.64 7.27 -6.03
CA ILE A 84 19.52 6.73 -7.08
C ILE A 84 19.11 5.29 -7.41
N LEU A 85 18.96 4.43 -6.40
CA LEU A 85 18.59 3.01 -6.58
C LEU A 85 17.26 2.84 -7.34
N PHE A 86 16.25 3.64 -7.01
CA PHE A 86 14.92 3.57 -7.61
C PHE A 86 14.72 4.57 -8.78
N ARG A 87 15.79 5.24 -9.24
CA ARG A 87 15.75 6.25 -10.34
C ARG A 87 14.62 7.27 -10.16
N SER A 88 14.46 7.77 -8.94
CA SER A 88 13.38 8.64 -8.49
C SER A 88 13.91 9.93 -7.86
N ARG A 89 13.01 10.86 -7.49
CA ARG A 89 13.41 12.13 -6.85
C ARG A 89 13.54 11.92 -5.33
N PRO A 90 14.57 12.47 -4.65
CA PRO A 90 14.72 12.36 -3.20
C PRO A 90 13.50 12.84 -2.42
N THR A 91 12.82 13.89 -2.90
CA THR A 91 11.57 14.42 -2.33
C THR A 91 10.42 13.41 -2.30
N VAL A 92 10.28 12.57 -3.32
CA VAL A 92 9.23 11.54 -3.37
C VAL A 92 9.60 10.39 -2.44
N VAL A 93 10.87 10.00 -2.44
CA VAL A 93 11.41 8.97 -1.55
C VAL A 93 11.21 9.35 -0.10
N SER A 94 11.64 10.54 0.32
CA SER A 94 11.51 11.00 1.71
C SER A 94 10.05 11.03 2.18
N ARG A 95 9.11 11.47 1.33
CA ARG A 95 7.67 11.42 1.62
C ARG A 95 7.17 10.00 1.81
N LEU A 96 7.48 9.07 0.90
CA LEU A 96 7.07 7.67 1.02
C LEU A 96 7.67 7.00 2.26
N LEU A 97 8.94 7.27 2.56
CA LEU A 97 9.61 6.80 3.76
C LEU A 97 8.92 7.31 5.02
N ASN A 98 8.63 8.60 5.09
CA ASN A 98 7.98 9.18 6.28
C ASN A 98 6.58 8.61 6.53
N ILE A 99 5.83 8.28 5.48
CA ILE A 99 4.56 7.53 5.62
C ILE A 99 4.83 6.15 6.26
N HIS A 100 5.77 5.39 5.70
CA HIS A 100 6.13 4.07 6.19
C HIS A 100 6.65 4.07 7.64
N LEU A 101 7.53 5.01 7.98
CA LEU A 101 8.12 5.15 9.31
C LEU A 101 7.07 5.61 10.34
N SER A 102 6.09 6.42 9.94
CA SER A 102 4.99 6.82 10.82
C SER A 102 4.14 5.62 11.24
N ASP A 103 3.87 4.70 10.31
CA ASP A 103 3.15 3.45 10.61
C ASP A 103 3.93 2.58 11.60
N LEU A 104 5.24 2.41 11.37
CA LEU A 104 6.12 1.66 12.28
C LEU A 104 6.13 2.28 13.68
N ARG A 105 6.21 3.61 13.76
CA ARG A 105 6.18 4.33 15.04
C ARG A 105 4.85 4.22 15.76
N GLN A 106 3.74 4.23 15.03
CA GLN A 106 2.42 4.01 15.63
C GLN A 106 2.36 2.64 16.33
N ILE A 107 2.88 1.60 15.69
CA ILE A 107 2.91 0.24 16.25
C ILE A 107 3.90 0.15 17.41
N ALA A 108 5.08 0.76 17.28
CA ALA A 108 6.04 0.83 18.38
C ALA A 108 5.47 1.55 19.61
N SER A 109 4.71 2.63 19.41
CA SER A 109 3.99 3.33 20.48
C SER A 109 2.90 2.46 21.10
N GLN A 110 2.13 1.72 20.30
CA GLN A 110 1.12 0.78 20.81
C GLN A 110 1.78 -0.31 21.66
N ARG A 111 2.89 -0.89 21.17
CA ARG A 111 3.67 -1.89 21.90
C ARG A 111 4.20 -1.34 23.22
N ALA A 112 4.76 -0.13 23.23
CA ALA A 112 5.24 0.51 24.45
C ALA A 112 4.11 0.76 25.47
N GLN A 113 2.92 1.15 25.00
CA GLN A 113 1.74 1.32 25.86
C GLN A 113 1.27 -0.01 26.47
N VAL A 114 1.24 -1.09 25.67
CA VAL A 114 0.87 -2.43 26.16
C VAL A 114 1.92 -2.94 27.15
N GLN A 115 3.21 -2.71 26.87
CA GLN A 115 4.29 -3.08 27.78
C GLN A 115 4.16 -2.35 29.12
N ALA A 116 3.94 -1.03 29.11
CA ALA A 116 3.72 -0.27 30.34
C ALA A 116 2.49 -0.78 31.11
N ARG A 117 1.39 -1.12 30.42
CA ARG A 117 0.20 -1.72 31.08
C ARG A 117 0.50 -3.06 31.74
N LEU A 118 1.35 -3.88 31.11
CA LEU A 118 1.80 -5.14 31.69
C LEU A 118 2.71 -4.90 32.90
N ASP A 119 3.68 -3.98 32.79
CA ASP A 119 4.65 -3.67 33.85
C ASP A 119 3.96 -3.12 35.12
N PHE A 120 2.90 -2.32 34.95
CA PHE A 120 2.09 -1.77 36.03
C PHE A 120 0.83 -2.60 36.37
N SER A 121 0.67 -3.79 35.79
CA SER A 121 -0.47 -4.66 36.04
C SER A 121 -0.37 -5.29 37.43
N THR A 122 -1.32 -4.99 38.31
CA THR A 122 -1.56 -5.74 39.56
C THR A 122 -2.58 -6.88 39.36
N ALA A 123 -3.01 -7.12 38.12
CA ALA A 123 -4.10 -8.01 37.78
C ALA A 123 -3.71 -9.50 37.81
N SER A 124 -4.74 -10.35 37.81
CA SER A 124 -4.64 -11.82 37.72
C SER A 124 -3.79 -12.28 36.52
N HIS A 125 -3.12 -13.43 36.68
CA HIS A 125 -2.28 -14.07 35.66
C HIS A 125 -2.96 -14.19 34.28
N ARG A 126 -4.30 -14.36 34.22
CA ARG A 126 -5.04 -14.40 32.93
C ARG A 126 -5.00 -13.08 32.15
N PHE A 127 -4.97 -11.93 32.83
CA PHE A 127 -4.86 -10.62 32.17
C PHE A 127 -3.45 -10.38 31.63
N ASN A 128 -2.43 -10.83 32.36
CA ASN A 128 -1.04 -10.73 31.89
C ASN A 128 -0.82 -11.57 30.62
N GLN A 129 -1.41 -12.78 30.55
CA GLN A 129 -1.39 -13.60 29.32
C GLN A 129 -2.06 -12.94 28.11
N HIS A 130 -2.99 -12.01 28.32
CA HIS A 130 -3.57 -11.23 27.21
C HIS A 130 -2.56 -10.22 26.68
N TYR A 131 -1.95 -9.44 27.57
CA TYR A 131 -0.94 -8.44 27.19
C TYR A 131 0.30 -9.07 26.57
N GLU A 132 0.78 -10.21 27.08
CA GLU A 132 1.90 -10.96 26.48
C GLU A 132 1.60 -11.39 25.04
N ARG A 133 0.38 -11.91 24.79
CA ARG A 133 -0.06 -12.24 23.43
C ARG A 133 -0.16 -11.01 22.53
N GLU A 134 -0.68 -9.91 23.06
CA GLU A 134 -0.77 -8.64 22.32
C GLU A 134 0.62 -8.09 21.96
N LEU A 135 1.59 -8.14 22.90
CA LEU A 135 2.99 -7.77 22.65
C LEU A 135 3.62 -8.66 21.57
N HIS A 136 3.39 -9.97 21.62
CA HIS A 136 3.88 -10.89 20.59
C HIS A 136 3.31 -10.56 19.21
N ASN A 137 2.01 -10.27 19.13
CA ASN A 137 1.35 -9.89 17.88
C ASN A 137 1.90 -8.56 17.33
N LEU A 138 2.05 -7.55 18.19
CA LEU A 138 2.59 -6.24 17.81
C LEU A 138 4.05 -6.33 17.36
N GLN A 139 4.86 -7.18 18.01
CA GLN A 139 6.24 -7.44 17.59
C GLN A 139 6.26 -8.08 16.20
N GLY A 140 5.48 -9.15 15.98
CA GLY A 140 5.40 -9.80 14.67
C GLY A 140 4.90 -8.86 13.57
N GLU A 141 3.98 -7.96 13.89
CA GLU A 141 3.51 -6.93 12.96
C GLU A 141 4.59 -5.89 12.64
N MET A 142 5.34 -5.43 13.64
CA MET A 142 6.46 -4.52 13.47
C MET A 142 7.55 -5.13 12.58
N ASP A 143 7.92 -6.39 12.84
CA ASP A 143 8.91 -7.14 12.02
C ASP A 143 8.41 -7.36 10.58
N ARG A 144 7.10 -7.53 10.39
CA ARG A 144 6.49 -7.65 9.07
C ARG A 144 6.59 -6.33 8.30
N ILE A 145 6.19 -5.21 8.91
CA ILE A 145 6.21 -3.90 8.23
C ILE A 145 7.65 -3.48 7.94
N GLN A 146 8.58 -3.65 8.88
CA GLN A 146 9.99 -3.34 8.65
C GLN A 146 10.55 -4.08 7.44
N ARG A 147 10.20 -5.37 7.27
CA ARG A 147 10.61 -6.16 6.12
C ARG A 147 9.98 -5.70 4.80
N GLN A 148 8.80 -5.07 4.83
CA GLN A 148 8.05 -4.64 3.65
C GLN A 148 8.47 -3.29 3.08
N GLY A 149 9.31 -2.52 3.79
CA GLY A 149 9.75 -1.19 3.37
C GLY A 149 10.36 -1.17 1.95
N PRO A 150 11.33 -2.03 1.63
CA PRO A 150 11.89 -2.15 0.28
C PRO A 150 10.85 -2.47 -0.79
N GLU A 151 9.94 -3.42 -0.53
CA GLU A 151 8.88 -3.78 -1.49
C GLU A 151 7.89 -2.64 -1.71
N LEU A 152 7.59 -1.87 -0.66
CA LEU A 152 6.75 -0.68 -0.76
C LEU A 152 7.39 0.34 -1.70
N LEU A 153 8.68 0.63 -1.52
CA LEU A 153 9.40 1.54 -2.40
C LEU A 153 9.44 1.02 -3.83
N GLU A 154 9.69 -0.27 -4.04
CA GLU A 154 9.69 -0.89 -5.36
C GLU A 154 8.31 -0.77 -6.06
N GLN A 155 7.23 -1.06 -5.35
CA GLN A 155 5.86 -0.96 -5.88
C GLN A 155 5.53 0.48 -6.32
N TYR A 156 5.83 1.47 -5.47
CA TYR A 156 5.39 2.85 -5.69
C TYR A 156 6.36 3.68 -6.54
N LEU A 157 7.66 3.36 -6.55
CA LEU A 157 8.66 4.12 -7.32
C LEU A 157 8.96 3.48 -8.68
N THR A 158 8.99 2.14 -8.74
CA THR A 158 9.32 1.42 -9.98
C THR A 158 8.07 1.06 -10.77
N ASN A 159 6.99 0.64 -10.09
CA ASN A 159 5.78 0.10 -10.71
C ASN A 159 4.47 0.83 -10.32
N PRO A 160 4.42 2.19 -10.25
CA PRO A 160 3.19 2.88 -9.87
C PRO A 160 2.09 2.68 -10.91
N MET A 161 0.82 2.69 -10.45
CA MET A 161 -0.34 2.91 -11.32
C MET A 161 -0.18 4.19 -12.14
N SER A 162 -0.73 4.27 -13.37
CA SER A 162 -0.65 5.50 -14.15
C SER A 162 -1.35 6.64 -13.43
N GLN A 163 -0.86 7.85 -13.67
CA GLN A 163 -1.53 9.05 -13.21
C GLN A 163 -2.99 9.13 -13.70
N GLN A 164 -3.28 8.70 -14.93
CA GLN A 164 -4.66 8.65 -15.46
C GLN A 164 -5.56 7.69 -14.67
N CYS A 165 -5.13 6.44 -14.47
CA CYS A 165 -5.88 5.47 -13.66
C CYS A 165 -6.10 5.99 -12.24
N TRP A 166 -5.07 6.56 -11.63
CA TRP A 166 -5.18 7.16 -10.30
C TRP A 166 -6.17 8.34 -10.28
N GLN A 167 -6.11 9.24 -11.26
CA GLN A 167 -7.04 10.36 -11.38
C GLN A 167 -8.49 9.89 -11.58
N THR A 168 -8.71 8.83 -12.35
CA THR A 168 -10.04 8.21 -12.47
C THR A 168 -10.54 7.66 -11.13
N LEU A 169 -9.69 7.00 -10.34
CA LEU A 169 -10.08 6.57 -8.98
C LEU A 169 -10.39 7.77 -8.07
N VAL A 170 -9.63 8.86 -8.16
CA VAL A 170 -9.92 10.11 -7.44
C VAL A 170 -11.29 10.65 -7.84
N GLN A 171 -11.58 10.74 -9.15
CA GLN A 171 -12.85 11.24 -9.67
C GLN A 171 -14.03 10.41 -9.17
N LEU A 172 -13.94 9.08 -9.30
CA LEU A 172 -14.96 8.14 -8.82
C LEU A 172 -15.15 8.24 -7.29
N TYR A 173 -14.06 8.40 -6.53
CA TYR A 173 -14.13 8.60 -5.10
C TYR A 173 -14.81 9.93 -4.72
N THR A 174 -14.49 11.01 -5.43
CA THR A 174 -15.09 12.32 -5.18
C THR A 174 -16.55 12.41 -5.62
N ALA A 175 -16.96 11.61 -6.59
CA ALA A 175 -18.35 11.54 -7.06
C ALA A 175 -19.29 10.84 -6.05
N GLY A 176 -18.73 10.13 -5.06
CA GLY A 176 -19.51 9.46 -4.03
C GLY A 176 -20.17 8.17 -4.52
N PRO A 177 -21.16 7.63 -3.78
CA PRO A 177 -21.83 6.37 -4.10
C PRO A 177 -22.68 6.43 -5.37
N MET A 178 -23.06 7.64 -5.83
CA MET A 178 -23.79 7.83 -7.08
C MET A 178 -22.92 7.58 -8.31
N GLY A 179 -21.60 7.70 -8.15
CA GLY A 179 -20.63 7.49 -9.22
C GLY A 179 -20.70 8.55 -10.31
N MET A 180 -20.17 8.19 -11.48
CA MET A 180 -20.09 9.06 -12.65
C MET A 180 -20.73 8.39 -13.86
N GLU A 181 -21.21 9.19 -14.80
CA GLU A 181 -21.72 8.66 -16.06
C GLU A 181 -20.55 8.11 -16.90
N PRO A 182 -20.71 6.96 -17.60
CA PRO A 182 -19.63 6.36 -18.39
C PRO A 182 -19.01 7.32 -19.44
N GLN A 183 -19.80 8.26 -19.97
CA GLN A 183 -19.35 9.25 -20.96
C GLN A 183 -18.39 10.30 -20.39
N GLN A 184 -18.38 10.48 -19.06
CA GLN A 184 -17.51 11.43 -18.36
C GLN A 184 -16.11 10.87 -18.10
N LEU A 185 -15.91 9.56 -18.34
CA LEU A 185 -14.68 8.84 -18.07
C LEU A 185 -14.04 8.35 -19.37
N GLU A 186 -12.71 8.25 -19.37
CA GLU A 186 -11.99 7.68 -20.49
C GLU A 186 -12.17 6.15 -20.51
N ALA A 187 -12.86 5.62 -21.52
CA ALA A 187 -13.23 4.20 -21.59
C ALA A 187 -12.02 3.25 -21.55
N SER A 188 -10.89 3.62 -22.17
CA SER A 188 -9.63 2.87 -22.13
C SER A 188 -9.06 2.76 -20.70
N THR A 189 -9.13 3.86 -19.94
CA THR A 189 -8.65 3.92 -18.55
C THR A 189 -9.55 3.12 -17.62
N VAL A 190 -10.88 3.20 -17.78
CA VAL A 190 -11.84 2.38 -17.01
C VAL A 190 -11.65 0.89 -17.31
N ALA A 191 -11.56 0.51 -18.59
CA ALA A 191 -11.32 -0.88 -18.98
C ALA A 191 -9.96 -1.40 -18.46
N SER A 192 -8.95 -0.54 -18.41
CA SER A 192 -7.66 -0.88 -17.81
C SER A 192 -7.80 -1.13 -16.31
N LEU A 193 -8.48 -0.26 -15.57
CA LEU A 193 -8.73 -0.43 -14.13
C LEU A 193 -9.53 -1.70 -13.83
N GLU A 194 -10.59 -1.95 -14.60
CA GLU A 194 -11.40 -3.18 -14.51
C GLU A 194 -10.51 -4.41 -14.73
N LYS A 195 -9.72 -4.45 -15.80
CA LYS A 195 -8.86 -5.61 -16.11
C LYS A 195 -7.71 -5.78 -15.11
N ILE A 196 -7.07 -4.70 -14.67
CA ILE A 196 -5.95 -4.72 -13.72
C ILE A 196 -6.40 -5.33 -12.40
N PHE A 197 -7.59 -4.96 -11.93
CA PHE A 197 -8.08 -5.41 -10.63
C PHE A 197 -9.18 -6.46 -10.73
N ASP A 198 -9.31 -7.16 -11.85
CA ASP A 198 -10.32 -8.20 -12.08
C ASP A 198 -11.75 -7.77 -11.65
N TYR A 199 -12.15 -6.59 -12.13
CA TYR A 199 -13.43 -5.93 -11.85
C TYR A 199 -13.68 -5.61 -10.37
N TYR A 200 -12.65 -5.73 -9.52
CA TYR A 200 -12.80 -5.60 -8.08
C TYR A 200 -13.01 -4.17 -7.61
N LEU A 201 -12.31 -3.19 -8.20
CA LEU A 201 -12.34 -1.80 -7.70
C LEU A 201 -13.55 -1.00 -8.18
N ILE A 202 -14.14 -1.38 -9.30
CA ILE A 202 -15.13 -0.59 -10.02
C ILE A 202 -16.37 -1.44 -10.25
N GLU A 203 -17.53 -0.88 -9.91
CA GLU A 203 -18.83 -1.42 -10.28
C GLU A 203 -19.36 -0.60 -11.45
N ARG A 204 -19.74 -1.27 -12.54
CA ARG A 204 -20.24 -0.62 -13.75
C ARG A 204 -21.66 -1.08 -14.06
N THR A 205 -22.56 -0.12 -14.18
CA THR A 205 -23.92 -0.30 -14.67
C THR A 205 -24.08 0.35 -16.04
N LEU A 206 -25.28 0.24 -16.64
CA LEU A 206 -25.57 0.90 -17.92
C LEU A 206 -25.51 2.43 -17.82
N SER A 207 -25.78 3.00 -16.65
CA SER A 207 -25.89 4.45 -16.45
C SER A 207 -24.82 5.03 -15.54
N SER A 208 -24.05 4.22 -14.82
CA SER A 208 -23.06 4.70 -13.86
C SER A 208 -21.83 3.82 -13.76
N VAL A 209 -20.71 4.44 -13.40
CA VAL A 209 -19.47 3.82 -12.97
C VAL A 209 -19.20 4.29 -11.54
N THR A 210 -19.09 3.37 -10.59
CA THR A 210 -18.89 3.65 -9.17
C THR A 210 -17.67 2.90 -8.64
N LEU A 211 -17.10 3.35 -7.52
CA LEU A 211 -16.18 2.51 -6.76
C LEU A 211 -16.98 1.45 -6.01
N SER A 212 -16.50 0.20 -6.07
CA SER A 212 -16.97 -0.84 -5.16
C SER A 212 -16.54 -0.54 -3.72
N ALA A 213 -17.07 -1.28 -2.76
CA ALA A 213 -16.60 -1.22 -1.37
C ALA A 213 -15.09 -1.51 -1.25
N GLY A 214 -14.58 -2.44 -2.06
CA GLY A 214 -13.15 -2.74 -2.16
C GLY A 214 -12.34 -1.61 -2.79
N GLY A 215 -12.90 -0.98 -3.83
CA GLY A 215 -12.34 0.20 -4.49
C GLY A 215 -12.14 1.37 -3.55
N VAL A 216 -13.15 1.65 -2.70
CA VAL A 216 -13.10 2.70 -1.67
C VAL A 216 -11.96 2.45 -0.69
N LEU A 217 -11.84 1.24 -0.15
CA LEU A 217 -10.77 0.89 0.78
C LEU A 217 -9.39 1.01 0.16
N PHE A 218 -9.25 0.41 -1.02
CA PHE A 218 -8.01 0.49 -1.79
C PHE A 218 -7.60 1.95 -2.00
N PHE A 219 -8.54 2.79 -2.41
CA PHE A 219 -8.28 4.21 -2.62
C PHE A 219 -7.82 4.90 -1.34
N VAL A 220 -8.54 4.75 -0.23
CA VAL A 220 -8.17 5.43 1.03
C VAL A 220 -6.82 4.96 1.56
N ASP A 221 -6.52 3.67 1.47
CA ASP A 221 -5.26 3.12 1.96
C ASP A 221 -4.07 3.50 1.08
N THR A 222 -4.27 3.64 -0.23
CA THR A 222 -3.20 4.00 -1.18
C THR A 222 -3.04 5.51 -1.40
N LEU A 223 -4.04 6.32 -0.99
CA LEU A 223 -4.07 7.78 -1.14
C LEU A 223 -2.82 8.50 -0.63
N PRO A 224 -2.28 8.21 0.58
CA PRO A 224 -1.08 8.89 1.07
C PRO A 224 0.13 8.65 0.14
N TYR A 225 0.27 7.44 -0.39
CA TYR A 225 1.38 7.05 -1.25
C TYR A 225 1.28 7.66 -2.64
N TYR A 226 0.11 7.58 -3.27
CA TYR A 226 -0.09 8.21 -4.57
C TYR A 226 -0.05 9.74 -4.50
N ARG A 227 -0.40 10.37 -3.37
CA ARG A 227 -0.16 11.81 -3.15
C ARG A 227 1.32 12.17 -3.07
N ALA A 228 2.17 11.26 -2.57
CA ALA A 228 3.61 11.48 -2.55
C ALA A 228 4.20 11.50 -3.97
N ILE A 229 3.66 10.69 -4.89
CA ILE A 229 4.10 10.54 -6.28
C ILE A 229 3.45 11.58 -7.20
N TYR A 230 2.13 11.68 -7.13
CA TYR A 230 1.28 12.56 -7.93
C TYR A 230 0.75 13.69 -7.03
N PRO A 231 1.38 14.87 -7.03
CA PRO A 231 0.87 16.00 -6.27
C PRO A 231 -0.50 16.41 -6.82
N ILE A 232 -1.55 16.24 -6.03
CA ILE A 232 -2.91 16.64 -6.38
C ILE A 232 -3.16 18.04 -5.82
N GLN A 233 -3.71 18.94 -6.65
CA GLN A 233 -4.20 20.23 -6.18
C GLN A 233 -5.61 20.02 -5.60
N GLY A 234 -5.73 20.08 -4.27
CA GLY A 234 -7.02 20.03 -3.59
C GLY A 234 -7.11 19.01 -2.46
N ALA A 235 -7.95 19.32 -1.46
CA ALA A 235 -8.21 18.43 -0.34
C ALA A 235 -9.23 17.36 -0.75
N ILE A 236 -8.75 16.20 -1.18
CA ILE A 236 -9.56 14.97 -1.16
C ILE A 236 -9.73 14.61 0.31
N ARG A 237 -10.94 14.80 0.84
CA ARG A 237 -11.32 14.42 2.19
C ARG A 237 -12.07 13.10 2.11
N PRO A 238 -11.48 12.00 2.59
CA PRO A 238 -12.17 10.74 2.59
C PRO A 238 -13.35 10.77 3.55
N ASP A 239 -14.58 10.74 3.04
CA ASP A 239 -15.77 10.53 3.85
C ASP A 239 -16.31 9.11 3.63
N MET A 240 -15.75 8.19 4.42
CA MET A 240 -16.10 6.78 4.36
C MET A 240 -17.55 6.51 4.79
N GLN A 241 -18.21 7.44 5.48
CA GLN A 241 -19.58 7.26 5.97
C GLN A 241 -20.59 7.26 4.81
N HIS A 242 -20.29 7.98 3.73
CA HIS A 242 -21.13 8.03 2.52
C HIS A 242 -21.17 6.70 1.75
N TYR A 243 -20.23 5.79 2.02
CA TYR A 243 -20.15 4.48 1.38
C TYR A 243 -20.66 3.34 2.27
N GLY A 244 -21.34 3.64 3.39
CA GLY A 244 -21.89 2.64 4.30
C GLY A 244 -20.84 1.88 5.13
N TRP A 245 -19.61 2.40 5.21
CA TRP A 245 -18.52 1.75 5.91
C TRP A 245 -18.61 1.89 7.43
N LEU A 246 -18.20 0.81 8.12
CA LEU A 246 -18.18 0.73 9.58
C LEU A 246 -17.44 1.95 10.18
N PRO A 247 -17.99 2.58 11.23
CA PRO A 247 -17.38 3.74 11.85
C PRO A 247 -15.94 3.44 12.29
N SER A 248 -15.12 4.48 12.36
CA SER A 248 -13.71 4.46 12.80
C SER A 248 -13.49 3.81 14.18
N SER A 249 -14.57 3.54 14.92
CA SER A 249 -14.61 2.83 16.20
C SER A 249 -14.51 1.30 16.09
N PHE A 250 -14.45 0.71 14.89
CA PHE A 250 -14.31 -0.76 14.76
C PHE A 250 -12.88 -1.21 15.15
N PRO A 251 -12.69 -2.02 16.21
CA PRO A 251 -11.35 -2.36 16.74
C PRO A 251 -10.44 -3.11 15.77
N ARG A 252 -11.00 -3.66 14.68
CA ARG A 252 -10.29 -4.42 13.64
C ARG A 252 -10.11 -3.68 12.31
N ALA A 253 -10.68 -2.48 12.16
CA ALA A 253 -10.58 -1.72 10.90
C ALA A 253 -9.13 -1.37 10.55
N SER A 254 -8.30 -1.06 11.55
CA SER A 254 -6.88 -0.75 11.34
C SER A 254 -6.03 -1.97 10.94
N MET A 255 -6.36 -3.16 11.44
CA MET A 255 -5.72 -4.41 11.01
C MET A 255 -6.15 -4.79 9.59
N LEU A 256 -7.45 -4.68 9.29
CA LEU A 256 -7.97 -4.97 7.95
C LEU A 256 -7.28 -4.08 6.92
N ARG A 257 -7.32 -2.74 7.08
CA ARG A 257 -6.62 -1.79 6.19
C ARG A 257 -5.15 -2.13 5.96
N ARG A 258 -4.41 -2.48 7.03
CA ARG A 258 -3.00 -2.89 6.93
C ARG A 258 -2.79 -4.18 6.14
N HIS A 259 -3.70 -5.15 6.23
CA HIS A 259 -3.68 -6.35 5.40
C HIS A 259 -3.93 -6.04 3.92
N LEU A 260 -4.83 -5.10 3.61
CA LEU A 260 -5.14 -4.69 2.24
C LEU A 260 -3.97 -3.96 1.58
N ARG A 261 -3.36 -3.03 2.30
CA ARG A 261 -2.12 -2.38 1.85
C ARG A 261 -1.02 -3.40 1.60
N THR A 262 -0.89 -4.38 2.48
CA THR A 262 0.09 -5.47 2.30
C THR A 262 -0.19 -6.27 1.03
N ALA A 263 -1.46 -6.57 0.74
CA ALA A 263 -1.83 -7.28 -0.48
C ALA A 263 -1.44 -6.46 -1.73
N HIS A 264 -1.68 -5.14 -1.72
CA HIS A 264 -1.26 -4.28 -2.82
C HIS A 264 0.27 -4.19 -2.98
N VAL A 265 1.00 -3.97 -1.88
CA VAL A 265 2.47 -3.83 -1.88
C VAL A 265 3.18 -5.13 -2.27
N LEU A 266 2.66 -6.27 -1.84
CA LEU A 266 3.25 -7.58 -2.17
C LEU A 266 2.70 -8.17 -3.47
N GLY A 267 1.76 -7.49 -4.13
CA GLY A 267 1.10 -7.95 -5.34
C GLY A 267 0.21 -9.18 -5.14
N HIS A 268 -0.19 -9.49 -3.89
CA HIS A 268 -1.12 -10.58 -3.63
C HIS A 268 -2.48 -10.31 -4.26
N ASP A 269 -3.10 -11.40 -4.72
CA ASP A 269 -4.47 -11.43 -5.17
C ASP A 269 -5.38 -10.87 -4.06
N PRO A 270 -6.04 -9.72 -4.28
CA PRO A 270 -7.06 -9.22 -3.38
C PRO A 270 -8.31 -10.12 -3.38
N TYR A 271 -8.37 -11.25 -4.08
CA TYR A 271 -9.52 -12.14 -3.97
C TYR A 271 -9.46 -13.05 -2.74
N PHE A 272 -8.27 -13.58 -2.39
CA PHE A 272 -8.14 -14.62 -1.35
C PHE A 272 -8.49 -14.12 0.07
N PHE A 273 -8.12 -12.89 0.42
CA PHE A 273 -8.40 -12.33 1.76
C PHE A 273 -9.78 -11.67 1.90
N TRP A 274 -10.49 -11.46 0.79
CA TRP A 274 -11.69 -10.63 0.76
C TRP A 274 -12.98 -11.45 0.62
N ASN A 275 -12.89 -12.70 0.17
CA ASN A 275 -13.94 -13.71 0.25
C ASN A 275 -14.01 -14.45 1.60
N ASP A 276 -13.18 -14.07 2.59
CA ASP A 276 -13.34 -14.56 3.95
C ASP A 276 -14.57 -13.89 4.59
N SER A 277 -15.73 -14.36 4.14
CA SER A 277 -17.09 -14.07 4.60
C SER A 277 -17.26 -14.30 6.11
N ARG A 278 -16.25 -14.86 6.79
CA ARG A 278 -16.16 -14.96 8.25
C ARG A 278 -15.88 -13.62 8.95
N LEU A 279 -15.38 -12.62 8.22
CA LEU A 279 -15.13 -11.26 8.75
C LEU A 279 -16.31 -10.31 8.56
N THR A 280 -17.20 -10.59 7.60
CA THR A 280 -18.42 -9.81 7.34
C THR A 280 -19.68 -10.44 7.95
N ASN A 281 -19.71 -11.76 8.22
CA ASN A 281 -20.86 -12.46 8.82
C ASN A 281 -20.75 -12.74 10.33
N ARG A 282 -20.27 -11.77 11.13
CA ARG A 282 -20.62 -11.73 12.56
C ARG A 282 -21.58 -10.58 12.81
N ARG A 283 -22.82 -10.77 12.39
CA ARG A 283 -23.99 -10.17 13.03
C ARG A 283 -24.60 -11.21 13.93
#